data_AF-A0A8H7XDM2-F1
#
_entry.id   AF-A0A8H7XDM2-F1
#
_cell.length_a   1.000
_cell.length_b   1.000
_cell.length_c   1.000
_cell.angle_alpha   90.00
_cell.angle_beta   90.00
_cell.angle_gamma   90.00
#
_symmetry.space_group_name_H-M   'P 1'
#
loop_
_entity.id
_entity.type
_entity.pdbx_description
1 polymer ?
#
loop_
_entity_poly.entity_id
_entity_poly.type
_entity_poly.pdbx_seq_one_letter_code
_entity_poly.pdbx_strand_id
1 'polypeptide(L)'
;MSSSGSLSETSTTRCEDQNFDDVEKGLQNHTHNLPILPSSVFWPRRVKFLSPPDPEPPEKRAANPRPRVSRWILFQLWFNPYRKFFTFVMLLNMTGIIMAALGRFRYADHHLGALVLGNLLLAVLMRNELFLRFLYTIAIYGLRSWAPTSIKLIVTTALQHVGGIHSGCALSGTLWLVFKIVDIIRNHAIQNTAVIVMGVMTNVLTTWNFVILGNSYDIVEQRWRVDGHSLIGAQEFWFAMFITAFVLIPWLTLREVPVEVEIPSPKVAILKFQRGMQQGLLGRIGRHSVMEYHAFGIISEGKKSGCHYMICGVQGDFTKSIVEDPPRAVWTRQLKFAGVGHASAMFKRGIRICTGTGIGAALSTCIQSENWFLIWIGSDQEKTFGPTISGIIRRNIPLERMILWDSKERGGRPDTVKLLKETWDSFGAEVIFITSNMQGNNEMMRGCRAAGLPAFGTLWDF
;
A
#
# COMPACT_ATOMS: atom_id res chain seq x y z
N MET A 1 -5.71 -39.27 -43.71
CA MET A 1 -6.83 -39.19 -42.75
C MET A 1 -6.24 -38.83 -41.41
N SER A 2 -6.52 -37.60 -40.98
CA SER A 2 -5.91 -36.88 -39.87
C SER A 2 -6.52 -37.26 -38.52
N SER A 3 -5.68 -37.43 -37.51
CA SER A 3 -6.05 -37.31 -36.10
C SER A 3 -4.99 -36.46 -35.39
N SER A 4 -5.30 -35.19 -35.19
CA SER A 4 -4.54 -34.24 -34.37
C SER A 4 -5.32 -33.94 -33.10
N GLY A 5 -4.71 -34.21 -31.95
CA GLY A 5 -5.21 -33.87 -30.63
C GLY A 5 -4.19 -33.01 -29.88
N SER A 6 -4.70 -31.92 -29.30
CA SER A 6 -4.17 -31.09 -28.22
C SER A 6 -2.79 -30.43 -28.38
N LEU A 7 -2.81 -29.10 -28.45
CA LEU A 7 -2.29 -28.17 -27.40
C LEU A 7 -2.32 -26.75 -27.99
N SER A 8 -3.30 -25.95 -27.59
CA SER A 8 -3.38 -24.53 -27.98
C SER A 8 -2.65 -23.68 -26.94
N GLU A 9 -1.72 -22.88 -27.45
CA GLU A 9 -0.90 -21.87 -26.80
C GLU A 9 -1.70 -20.94 -25.88
N THR A 10 -1.19 -20.73 -24.67
CA THR A 10 -1.63 -19.66 -23.76
C THR A 10 -0.83 -18.39 -24.06
N SER A 11 -1.45 -17.45 -24.76
CA SER A 11 -0.94 -16.09 -24.95
C SER A 11 -1.35 -15.22 -23.76
N THR A 12 -0.45 -15.11 -22.78
CA THR A 12 -0.48 -14.05 -21.76
C THR A 12 -0.02 -12.74 -22.40
N THR A 13 -0.91 -11.76 -22.55
CA THR A 13 -0.60 -10.32 -22.33
C THR A 13 -1.84 -9.45 -22.49
N ARG A 14 -1.95 -8.47 -21.58
CA ARG A 14 -2.77 -7.25 -21.67
C ARG A 14 -4.26 -7.37 -21.29
N CYS A 15 -4.52 -7.51 -19.99
CA CYS A 15 -5.87 -7.31 -19.42
C CYS A 15 -5.79 -6.65 -18.04
N GLU A 16 -5.20 -5.46 -17.92
CA GLU A 16 -5.18 -4.71 -16.65
C GLU A 16 -5.59 -3.23 -16.77
N ASP A 17 -5.77 -2.67 -17.97
CA ASP A 17 -6.02 -1.23 -18.13
C ASP A 17 -7.42 -0.83 -18.61
N GLN A 18 -8.36 -1.76 -18.79
CA GLN A 18 -9.69 -1.44 -19.37
C GLN A 18 -10.90 -1.73 -18.48
N ASN A 19 -10.76 -2.33 -17.31
CA ASN A 19 -11.93 -2.84 -16.57
C ASN A 19 -12.42 -1.96 -15.41
N PHE A 20 -12.08 -0.66 -15.40
CA PHE A 20 -12.45 0.26 -14.31
C PHE A 20 -13.51 1.33 -14.66
N ASP A 21 -13.97 1.41 -15.91
CA ASP A 21 -14.99 2.39 -16.34
C ASP A 21 -16.37 1.77 -16.71
N ASP A 22 -16.52 0.45 -16.75
CA ASP A 22 -17.74 -0.20 -17.31
C ASP A 22 -18.77 -0.71 -16.28
N VAL A 23 -18.55 -0.52 -14.98
CA VAL A 23 -19.52 -0.98 -13.95
C VAL A 23 -20.72 -0.02 -13.79
N GLU A 24 -20.66 1.19 -14.35
CA GLU A 24 -21.77 2.16 -14.31
C GLU A 24 -22.72 2.07 -15.53
N LYS A 25 -22.40 1.23 -16.54
CA LYS A 25 -23.25 1.01 -17.74
C LYS A 25 -24.04 -0.31 -17.74
N GLY A 26 -23.79 -1.22 -16.79
CA GLY A 26 -24.44 -2.54 -16.73
C GLY A 26 -25.85 -2.59 -16.11
N LEU A 27 -26.35 -1.49 -15.53
CA LEU A 27 -27.61 -1.46 -14.78
C LEU A 27 -28.86 -1.08 -15.58
N GLN A 28 -28.75 -0.87 -16.90
CA GLN A 28 -29.89 -0.50 -17.76
C GLN A 28 -30.46 -1.61 -18.66
N ASN A 29 -29.89 -2.82 -18.68
CA ASN A 29 -30.29 -3.87 -19.65
C ASN A 29 -30.96 -5.13 -19.07
N HIS A 30 -31.47 -5.11 -17.83
CA HIS A 30 -32.24 -6.23 -17.27
C HIS A 30 -33.68 -5.84 -16.89
N THR A 31 -34.44 -5.42 -17.89
CA THR A 31 -35.92 -5.46 -17.85
C THR A 31 -36.45 -5.84 -19.23
N HIS A 32 -36.15 -7.06 -19.68
CA HIS A 32 -36.95 -7.74 -20.69
C HIS A 32 -36.87 -9.23 -20.42
N ASN A 33 -37.99 -9.77 -19.90
CA ASN A 33 -38.48 -11.15 -19.98
C ASN A 33 -39.19 -11.54 -18.68
N LEU A 34 -40.45 -11.14 -18.56
CA LEU A 34 -41.42 -11.81 -17.70
C LEU A 34 -42.65 -12.18 -18.55
N PRO A 35 -43.25 -13.36 -18.32
CA PRO A 35 -44.21 -13.96 -19.24
C PRO A 35 -45.60 -13.29 -19.20
N ILE A 36 -46.24 -13.23 -20.37
CA ILE A 36 -47.57 -12.67 -20.60
C ILE A 36 -48.64 -13.67 -20.12
N LEU A 37 -49.49 -13.26 -19.17
CA LEU A 37 -50.73 -13.98 -18.80
C LEU A 37 -51.94 -13.30 -19.47
N PRO A 38 -52.99 -14.05 -19.89
CA PRO A 38 -54.13 -13.48 -20.60
C PRO A 38 -55.11 -12.75 -19.68
N SER A 39 -55.76 -11.76 -20.28
CA SER A 39 -56.70 -10.79 -19.72
C SER A 39 -58.08 -11.35 -19.40
N SER A 40 -58.60 -11.11 -18.18
CA SER A 40 -60.02 -10.78 -17.91
C SER A 40 -60.34 -10.64 -16.42
N VAL A 41 -60.07 -9.48 -15.82
CA VAL A 41 -60.82 -9.04 -14.61
C VAL A 41 -61.05 -7.53 -14.68
N PHE A 42 -62.31 -7.15 -14.86
CA PHE A 42 -62.80 -5.77 -14.79
C PHE A 42 -62.71 -5.24 -13.35
N TRP A 43 -62.06 -4.09 -13.15
CA TRP A 43 -62.18 -3.30 -11.92
C TRP A 43 -62.81 -1.94 -12.26
N PRO A 44 -63.77 -1.44 -11.47
CA PRO A 44 -64.45 -0.18 -11.77
C PRO A 44 -63.54 1.04 -11.57
N ARG A 45 -63.76 2.07 -12.40
CA ARG A 45 -63.01 3.35 -12.44
C ARG A 45 -62.82 3.94 -11.04
N ARG A 46 -61.57 4.05 -10.61
CA ARG A 46 -61.18 4.76 -9.38
C ARG A 46 -61.13 6.27 -9.65
N VAL A 47 -61.82 7.03 -8.81
CA VAL A 47 -61.85 8.50 -8.76
C VAL A 47 -60.42 9.06 -8.69
N LYS A 48 -60.08 10.02 -9.55
CA LYS A 48 -58.79 10.75 -9.50
C LYS A 48 -58.79 11.66 -8.27
N PHE A 49 -58.09 11.26 -7.21
CA PHE A 49 -57.57 12.21 -6.24
C PHE A 49 -56.41 12.97 -6.89
N LEU A 50 -56.49 14.30 -6.92
CA LEU A 50 -55.36 15.16 -7.28
C LEU A 50 -54.30 15.03 -6.17
N SER A 51 -53.19 14.35 -6.48
CA SER A 51 -52.00 14.39 -5.64
C SER A 51 -51.42 15.82 -5.65
N PRO A 52 -50.91 16.34 -4.51
CA PRO A 52 -50.16 17.58 -4.51
C PRO A 52 -48.91 17.44 -5.40
N PRO A 53 -48.43 18.54 -6.01
CA PRO A 53 -47.27 18.50 -6.90
C PRO A 53 -46.04 17.97 -6.15
N ASP A 54 -45.30 17.08 -6.82
CA ASP A 54 -44.05 16.54 -6.30
C ASP A 54 -43.07 17.70 -5.97
N PRO A 55 -42.35 17.63 -4.83
CA PRO A 55 -41.32 18.61 -4.53
C PRO A 55 -40.27 18.59 -5.64
N GLU A 56 -39.94 19.77 -6.17
CA GLU A 56 -38.94 19.91 -7.23
C GLU A 56 -37.65 19.18 -6.86
N PRO A 57 -37.05 18.42 -7.79
CA PRO A 57 -35.79 17.75 -7.54
C PRO A 57 -34.74 18.81 -7.16
N PRO A 58 -33.90 18.55 -6.14
CA PRO A 58 -32.91 19.51 -5.68
C PRO A 58 -32.03 19.92 -6.86
N GLU A 59 -32.00 21.23 -7.12
CA GLU A 59 -31.20 21.85 -8.16
C GLU A 59 -29.75 21.35 -8.04
N LYS A 60 -29.26 20.63 -9.05
CA LYS A 60 -27.87 20.15 -9.09
C LYS A 60 -26.98 21.40 -9.11
N ARG A 61 -26.49 21.81 -7.94
CA ARG A 61 -25.48 22.88 -7.82
C ARG A 61 -24.36 22.59 -8.82
N ALA A 62 -24.17 23.52 -9.76
CA ALA A 62 -23.11 23.46 -10.74
C ALA A 62 -21.77 23.24 -10.01
N ALA A 63 -21.03 22.21 -10.40
CA ALA A 63 -19.73 21.92 -9.82
C ALA A 63 -18.80 23.11 -10.07
N ASN A 64 -18.31 23.75 -9.00
CA ASN A 64 -17.36 24.86 -9.10
C ASN A 64 -16.18 24.44 -10.00
N PRO A 65 -15.75 25.29 -10.95
CA PRO A 65 -14.64 24.97 -11.83
C PRO A 65 -13.38 24.72 -11.00
N ARG A 66 -12.82 23.51 -11.12
CA ARG A 66 -11.63 23.10 -10.37
C ARG A 66 -10.47 24.06 -10.71
N PRO A 67 -9.79 24.67 -9.72
CA PRO A 67 -8.71 25.60 -10.00
C PRO A 67 -7.63 24.92 -10.85
N ARG A 68 -7.17 25.61 -11.91
CA ARG A 68 -6.12 25.12 -12.81
C ARG A 68 -4.79 25.07 -12.04
N VAL A 69 -4.38 23.87 -11.63
CA VAL A 69 -3.12 23.66 -10.91
C VAL A 69 -1.95 23.79 -11.88
N SER A 70 -0.89 24.48 -11.44
CA SER A 70 0.33 24.68 -12.25
C SER A 70 0.93 23.35 -12.72
N ARG A 71 1.37 23.31 -13.98
CA ARG A 71 2.08 22.14 -14.55
C ARG A 71 3.32 21.75 -13.76
N TRP A 72 4.00 22.72 -13.15
CA TRP A 72 5.15 22.47 -12.30
C TRP A 72 4.79 21.72 -11.01
N ILE A 73 3.65 22.05 -10.39
CA ILE A 73 3.15 21.32 -9.22
C ILE A 73 2.81 19.88 -9.59
N LEU A 74 2.16 19.69 -10.76
CA LEU A 74 1.88 18.36 -11.28
C LEU A 74 3.16 17.56 -11.48
N PHE A 75 4.19 18.18 -12.06
CA PHE A 75 5.50 17.54 -12.23
C PHE A 75 6.16 17.22 -10.89
N GLN A 76 6.10 18.09 -9.88
CA GLN A 76 6.67 17.81 -8.55
C GLN A 76 5.97 16.65 -7.83
N LEU A 77 4.64 16.57 -7.96
CA LEU A 77 3.85 15.47 -7.39
C LEU A 77 4.06 14.16 -8.17
N TRP A 78 4.27 14.25 -9.49
CA TRP A 78 4.64 13.11 -10.31
C TRP A 78 6.06 12.64 -9.98
N PHE A 79 7.07 13.51 -10.05
CA PHE A 79 8.45 13.21 -9.67
C PHE A 79 8.63 13.28 -8.16
N ASN A 80 7.80 12.48 -7.47
CA ASN A 80 7.79 12.35 -6.03
C ASN A 80 9.06 11.63 -5.54
N PRO A 81 9.29 11.62 -4.22
CA PRO A 81 10.47 11.02 -3.62
C PRO A 81 10.63 9.52 -3.88
N TYR A 82 9.54 8.78 -4.14
CA TYR A 82 9.64 7.38 -4.59
C TYR A 82 10.38 7.31 -5.92
N ARG A 83 9.95 8.09 -6.93
CA ARG A 83 10.60 8.12 -8.25
C ARG A 83 12.03 8.64 -8.15
N LYS A 84 12.29 9.62 -7.28
CA LYS A 84 13.65 10.12 -7.02
C LYS A 84 14.57 9.04 -6.45
N PHE A 85 14.13 8.30 -5.43
CA PHE A 85 14.92 7.20 -4.87
C PHE A 85 15.15 6.09 -5.89
N PHE A 86 14.12 5.72 -6.66
CA PHE A 86 14.25 4.75 -7.73
C PHE A 86 15.31 5.20 -8.75
N THR A 87 15.19 6.41 -9.29
CA THR A 87 16.14 6.96 -10.26
C THR A 87 17.55 7.03 -9.69
N PHE A 88 17.71 7.46 -8.43
CA PHE A 88 19.01 7.52 -7.78
C PHE A 88 19.68 6.14 -7.70
N VAL A 89 18.97 5.13 -7.18
CA VAL A 89 19.49 3.76 -7.05
C VAL A 89 19.81 3.17 -8.42
N MET A 90 18.95 3.39 -9.42
CA MET A 90 19.15 2.90 -10.79
C MET A 90 20.38 3.56 -11.45
N LEU A 91 20.55 4.88 -11.32
CA LEU A 91 21.69 5.58 -11.89
C LEU A 91 23.01 5.17 -11.23
N LEU A 92 23.00 4.99 -9.90
CA LEU A 92 24.17 4.50 -9.16
C LEU A 92 24.60 3.12 -9.66
N ASN A 93 23.66 2.18 -9.76
CA ASN A 93 23.94 0.84 -10.25
C ASN A 93 24.33 0.83 -11.74
N MET A 94 23.69 1.63 -12.60
CA MET A 94 24.09 1.74 -14.01
C MET A 94 25.48 2.29 -14.19
N THR A 95 25.85 3.28 -13.40
CA THR A 95 27.24 3.77 -13.39
C THR A 95 28.19 2.63 -13.02
N GLY A 96 27.86 1.84 -12.00
CA GLY A 96 28.63 0.66 -11.62
C GLY A 96 28.76 -0.38 -12.73
N ILE A 97 27.66 -0.76 -13.40
CA ILE A 97 27.67 -1.73 -14.50
C ILE A 97 28.49 -1.21 -15.67
N ILE A 98 28.32 0.06 -16.06
CA ILE A 98 29.10 0.66 -17.15
C ILE A 98 30.59 0.69 -16.80
N MET A 99 30.94 1.06 -15.57
CA MET A 99 32.33 1.06 -15.10
C MET A 99 32.93 -0.34 -15.08
N ALA A 100 32.16 -1.37 -14.71
CA ALA A 100 32.57 -2.77 -14.78
C ALA A 100 32.78 -3.23 -16.24
N ALA A 101 31.85 -2.90 -17.14
CA ALA A 101 31.95 -3.22 -18.56
C ALA A 101 33.19 -2.58 -19.23
N LEU A 102 33.60 -1.40 -18.77
CA LEU A 102 34.79 -0.69 -19.22
C LEU A 102 36.10 -1.17 -18.53
N GLY A 103 36.04 -2.18 -17.65
CA GLY A 103 37.20 -2.67 -16.90
C GLY A 103 37.75 -1.67 -15.88
N ARG A 104 36.94 -0.69 -15.46
CA ARG A 104 37.32 0.36 -14.50
C ARG A 104 36.81 0.11 -13.09
N PHE A 105 36.13 -1.02 -12.85
CA PHE A 105 35.57 -1.38 -11.55
C PHE A 105 36.13 -2.71 -11.03
N ARG A 106 37.38 -2.69 -10.57
CA ARG A 106 38.13 -3.89 -10.13
C ARG A 106 37.43 -4.74 -9.06
N TYR A 107 36.61 -4.11 -8.23
CA TYR A 107 35.83 -4.84 -7.22
C TYR A 107 34.78 -5.74 -7.85
N ALA A 108 34.11 -5.26 -8.91
CA ALA A 108 33.08 -5.99 -9.62
C ALA A 108 33.65 -7.27 -10.22
N ASP A 109 34.87 -7.24 -10.77
CA ASP A 109 35.53 -8.37 -11.43
C ASP A 109 35.56 -9.65 -10.55
N HIS A 110 35.68 -9.50 -9.24
CA HIS A 110 35.73 -10.63 -8.30
C HIS A 110 34.46 -10.79 -7.44
N HIS A 111 33.56 -9.81 -7.43
CA HIS A 111 32.43 -9.76 -6.49
C HIS A 111 31.09 -9.42 -7.18
N LEU A 112 30.90 -9.81 -8.45
CA LEU A 112 29.62 -9.66 -9.14
C LEU A 112 28.46 -10.34 -8.38
N GLY A 113 28.72 -11.46 -7.71
CA GLY A 113 27.75 -12.14 -6.84
C GLY A 113 27.27 -11.26 -5.68
N ALA A 114 28.21 -10.64 -4.96
CA ALA A 114 27.91 -9.70 -3.88
C ALA A 114 27.11 -8.49 -4.37
N LEU A 115 27.38 -7.95 -5.57
CA LEU A 115 26.62 -6.82 -6.12
C LEU A 115 25.16 -7.17 -6.43
N VAL A 116 24.90 -8.38 -6.94
CA VAL A 116 23.54 -8.91 -7.14
C VAL A 116 22.83 -9.09 -5.79
N LEU A 117 23.46 -9.83 -4.88
CA LEU A 117 22.86 -10.19 -3.60
C LEU A 117 22.71 -9.00 -2.65
N GLY A 118 23.61 -8.02 -2.70
CA GLY A 118 23.51 -6.78 -1.94
C GLY A 118 22.31 -5.95 -2.36
N ASN A 119 22.06 -5.84 -3.67
CA ASN A 119 20.83 -5.23 -4.19
C ASN A 119 19.58 -6.01 -3.75
N LEU A 120 19.60 -7.34 -3.84
CA LEU A 120 18.48 -8.17 -3.40
C LEU A 120 18.21 -8.04 -1.89
N LEU A 121 19.26 -8.04 -1.06
CA LEU A 121 19.16 -7.85 0.39
C LEU A 121 18.54 -6.49 0.71
N LEU A 122 19.02 -5.42 0.08
CA LEU A 122 18.47 -4.09 0.31
C LEU A 122 17.02 -3.99 -0.15
N ALA A 123 16.68 -4.62 -1.28
CA ALA A 123 15.30 -4.71 -1.73
C ALA A 123 14.41 -5.42 -0.69
N VAL A 124 14.84 -6.56 -0.15
CA VAL A 124 14.09 -7.30 0.90
C VAL A 124 13.94 -6.46 2.17
N LEU A 125 15.01 -5.80 2.62
CA LEU A 125 14.99 -4.93 3.80
C LEU A 125 13.93 -3.83 3.69
N MET A 126 13.86 -3.15 2.54
CA MET A 126 12.91 -2.04 2.31
C MET A 126 11.43 -2.47 2.30
N ARG A 127 11.13 -3.77 2.22
CA ARG A 127 9.77 -4.34 2.34
C ARG A 127 9.55 -5.13 3.64
N ASN A 128 10.57 -5.26 4.48
CA ASN A 128 10.47 -6.03 5.71
C ASN A 128 9.78 -5.23 6.83
N GLU A 129 8.73 -5.81 7.41
CA GLU A 129 7.89 -5.15 8.41
C GLU A 129 8.65 -4.83 9.71
N LEU A 130 9.57 -5.70 10.14
CA LEU A 130 10.40 -5.50 11.32
C LEU A 130 11.41 -4.37 11.10
N PHE A 131 12.10 -4.40 9.96
CA PHE A 131 13.07 -3.39 9.59
C PHE A 131 12.42 -2.00 9.48
N LEU A 132 11.30 -1.88 8.77
CA LEU A 132 10.59 -0.61 8.68
C LEU A 132 10.09 -0.14 10.04
N ARG A 133 9.57 -1.04 10.89
CA ARG A 133 9.15 -0.66 12.25
C ARG A 133 10.33 -0.14 13.08
N PHE A 134 11.49 -0.76 12.95
CA PHE A 134 12.72 -0.28 13.59
C PHE A 134 13.15 1.10 13.05
N LEU A 135 13.13 1.29 11.73
CA LEU A 135 13.50 2.55 11.09
C LEU A 135 12.59 3.71 11.50
N TYR A 136 11.27 3.49 11.52
CA TYR A 136 10.32 4.46 12.05
C TYR A 136 10.55 4.74 13.54
N THR A 137 10.88 3.71 14.32
CA THR A 137 11.18 3.87 15.76
C THR A 137 12.39 4.79 15.95
N ILE A 138 13.48 4.56 15.23
CA ILE A 138 14.67 5.43 15.25
C ILE A 138 14.29 6.86 14.87
N ALA A 139 13.57 7.04 13.76
CA ALA A 139 13.18 8.37 13.30
C ALA A 139 12.31 9.10 14.34
N ILE A 140 11.32 8.42 14.92
CA ILE A 140 10.43 9.03 15.90
C ILE A 140 11.17 9.42 17.16
N TYR A 141 11.89 8.48 17.80
CA TYR A 141 12.57 8.78 19.06
C TYR A 141 13.78 9.70 18.87
N GLY A 142 14.46 9.61 17.73
CA GLY A 142 15.60 10.44 17.40
C GLY A 142 15.25 11.89 17.05
N LEU A 143 14.06 12.15 16.49
CA LEU A 143 13.72 13.49 15.95
C LEU A 143 12.59 14.21 16.71
N ARG A 144 11.72 13.50 17.45
CA ARG A 144 10.49 14.11 17.99
C ARG A 144 10.74 15.33 18.90
N SER A 145 11.80 15.30 19.72
CA SER A 145 12.01 16.27 20.81
C SER A 145 12.72 17.56 20.39
N TRP A 146 13.63 17.50 19.41
CA TRP A 146 14.53 18.63 19.11
C TRP A 146 14.54 19.04 17.62
N ALA A 147 14.19 18.15 16.69
CA ALA A 147 14.39 18.43 15.28
C ALA A 147 13.39 19.48 14.75
N PRO A 148 13.82 20.42 13.91
CA PRO A 148 12.91 21.32 13.19
C PRO A 148 11.89 20.57 12.33
N THR A 149 10.71 21.15 12.14
CA THR A 149 9.62 20.54 11.35
C THR A 149 10.06 20.22 9.92
N SER A 150 10.95 21.00 9.30
CA SER A 150 11.51 20.71 7.97
C SER A 150 12.24 19.36 7.91
N ILE A 151 13.04 19.03 8.93
CA ILE A 151 13.74 17.73 9.02
C ILE A 151 12.72 16.60 9.22
N LYS A 152 11.75 16.79 10.11
CA LYS A 152 10.68 15.81 10.36
C LYS A 152 9.88 15.51 9.08
N LEU A 153 9.59 16.54 8.29
CA LEU A 153 8.93 16.40 6.98
C LEU A 153 9.79 15.61 6.00
N ILE A 154 11.07 15.96 5.84
CA ILE A 154 12.00 15.24 4.94
C ILE A 154 12.11 13.76 5.32
N VAL A 155 12.25 13.46 6.61
CA VAL A 155 12.36 12.07 7.08
C VAL A 155 11.05 11.31 6.92
N THR A 156 9.91 11.93 7.22
CA THR A 156 8.59 11.31 6.98
C THR A 156 8.38 11.02 5.49
N THR A 157 8.77 11.95 4.62
CA THR A 157 8.77 11.77 3.17
C THR A 157 9.65 10.59 2.77
N ALA A 158 10.87 10.50 3.30
CA ALA A 158 11.77 9.39 2.99
C ALA A 158 11.17 8.04 3.42
N LEU A 159 10.68 7.95 4.66
CA LEU A 159 10.06 6.75 5.24
C LEU A 159 8.83 6.27 4.47
N GLN A 160 8.01 7.19 3.98
CA GLN A 160 6.84 6.85 3.19
C GLN A 160 7.23 6.29 1.81
N HIS A 161 8.31 6.79 1.22
CA HIS A 161 8.70 6.50 -0.16
C HIS A 161 9.85 5.48 -0.29
N VAL A 162 10.22 4.78 0.78
CA VAL A 162 11.24 3.69 0.76
C VAL A 162 10.98 2.60 -0.28
N GLY A 163 9.74 2.45 -0.74
CA GLY A 163 9.38 1.58 -1.86
C GLY A 163 10.16 1.89 -3.15
N GLY A 164 10.57 3.13 -3.38
CA GLY A 164 11.39 3.50 -4.54
C GLY A 164 12.80 2.87 -4.49
N ILE A 165 13.37 2.77 -3.28
CA ILE A 165 14.65 2.08 -3.05
C ILE A 165 14.48 0.58 -3.31
N HIS A 166 13.40 -0.02 -2.79
CA HIS A 166 13.08 -1.43 -3.03
C HIS A 166 13.04 -1.75 -4.53
N SER A 167 12.22 -1.02 -5.29
CA SER A 167 12.05 -1.25 -6.72
C SER A 167 13.34 -0.99 -7.51
N GLY A 168 14.10 0.04 -7.14
CA GLY A 168 15.39 0.37 -7.77
C GLY A 168 16.43 -0.73 -7.54
N CYS A 169 16.52 -1.25 -6.32
CA CYS A 169 17.43 -2.34 -5.98
C CYS A 169 16.99 -3.67 -6.62
N ALA A 170 15.70 -3.98 -6.65
CA ALA A 170 15.19 -5.20 -7.28
C ALA A 170 15.56 -5.24 -8.77
N LEU A 171 15.26 -4.16 -9.50
CA LEU A 171 15.60 -4.06 -10.92
C LEU A 171 17.12 -4.02 -11.14
N SER A 172 17.87 -3.27 -10.32
CA SER A 172 19.32 -3.21 -10.42
C SER A 172 19.98 -4.58 -10.16
N GLY A 173 19.46 -5.35 -9.19
CA GLY A 173 19.92 -6.72 -8.92
C GLY A 173 19.72 -7.63 -10.12
N THR A 174 18.58 -7.52 -10.81
CA THR A 174 18.34 -8.21 -12.08
C THR A 174 19.33 -7.78 -13.17
N LEU A 175 19.61 -6.48 -13.31
CA LEU A 175 20.56 -5.99 -14.31
C LEU A 175 22.00 -6.47 -14.05
N TRP A 176 22.44 -6.46 -12.79
CA TRP A 176 23.72 -7.04 -12.39
C TRP A 176 23.77 -8.55 -12.65
N LEU A 177 22.66 -9.26 -12.44
CA LEU A 177 22.56 -10.69 -12.72
C LEU A 177 22.69 -10.96 -14.23
N VAL A 178 22.01 -10.16 -15.07
CA VAL A 178 22.17 -10.22 -16.53
C VAL A 178 23.61 -9.95 -16.93
N PHE A 179 24.25 -8.91 -16.37
CA PHE A 179 25.65 -8.61 -16.62
C PHE A 179 26.57 -9.79 -16.25
N LYS A 180 26.36 -10.39 -15.07
CA LYS A 180 27.10 -11.59 -14.64
C LYS A 180 26.90 -12.78 -15.56
N ILE A 181 25.67 -13.01 -16.05
CA ILE A 181 25.40 -14.07 -17.03
C ILE A 181 26.16 -13.81 -18.34
N VAL A 182 26.14 -12.58 -18.85
CA VAL A 182 26.88 -12.20 -20.06
C VAL A 182 28.39 -12.42 -19.88
N ASP A 183 28.94 -12.06 -18.72
CA ASP A 183 30.35 -12.28 -18.41
C ASP A 183 30.71 -13.77 -18.38
N ILE A 184 29.87 -14.61 -17.74
CA ILE A 184 30.03 -16.07 -17.74
C ILE A 184 29.99 -16.64 -19.17
N ILE A 185 29.06 -16.17 -20.01
CA ILE A 185 28.94 -16.61 -21.41
C ILE A 185 30.12 -16.13 -22.25
N ARG A 186 30.58 -14.89 -22.09
CA ARG A 186 31.75 -14.39 -22.82
C ARG A 186 33.00 -15.23 -22.51
N ASN A 187 33.13 -15.64 -21.25
CA ASN A 187 34.21 -16.48 -20.76
C ASN A 187 33.88 -17.98 -20.83
N HIS A 188 32.87 -18.40 -21.62
CA HIS A 188 32.40 -19.79 -21.69
C HIS A 188 33.47 -20.80 -22.12
N ALA A 189 34.46 -20.37 -22.90
CA ALA A 189 35.58 -21.22 -23.33
C ALA A 189 36.44 -21.71 -22.15
N ILE A 190 36.27 -21.13 -20.96
CA ILE A 190 36.99 -21.45 -19.72
C ILE A 190 36.03 -22.03 -18.66
N GLN A 191 34.74 -22.19 -18.98
CA GLN A 191 33.70 -22.61 -18.03
C GLN A 191 33.15 -24.00 -18.40
N ASN A 192 32.97 -24.87 -17.39
CA ASN A 192 32.38 -26.19 -17.59
C ASN A 192 30.87 -26.08 -17.83
N THR A 193 30.33 -26.86 -18.78
CA THR A 193 28.92 -26.84 -19.24
C THR A 193 27.89 -26.92 -18.09
N ALA A 194 28.25 -27.56 -16.97
CA ALA A 194 27.39 -27.68 -15.79
C ALA A 194 27.06 -26.33 -15.10
N VAL A 195 28.00 -25.37 -15.06
CA VAL A 195 27.79 -24.04 -14.45
C VAL A 195 26.84 -23.21 -15.32
N ILE A 196 26.94 -23.34 -16.64
CA ILE A 196 26.10 -22.66 -17.63
C ILE A 196 24.67 -23.22 -17.60
N VAL A 197 24.52 -24.55 -17.61
CA VAL A 197 23.20 -25.22 -17.61
C VAL A 197 22.45 -24.95 -16.30
N MET A 198 23.11 -25.02 -15.15
CA MET A 198 22.48 -24.69 -13.86
C MET A 198 22.21 -23.18 -13.71
N GLY A 199 23.09 -22.31 -14.21
CA GLY A 199 22.88 -20.85 -14.16
C GLY A 199 21.68 -20.37 -14.99
N VAL A 200 21.36 -21.03 -16.10
CA VAL A 200 20.22 -20.70 -16.97
C VAL A 200 18.92 -21.32 -16.46
N MET A 201 18.95 -22.58 -16.04
CA MET A 201 17.76 -23.33 -15.60
C MET A 201 17.26 -22.90 -14.21
N THR A 202 18.14 -22.27 -13.43
CA THR A 202 17.89 -21.86 -12.06
C THR A 202 18.00 -20.33 -12.01
N ASN A 203 17.00 -19.59 -12.50
CA ASN A 203 16.85 -18.15 -12.22
C ASN A 203 15.62 -17.83 -11.35
N VAL A 204 14.85 -18.85 -10.95
CA VAL A 204 13.64 -18.70 -10.12
C VAL A 204 13.76 -19.41 -8.76
N LEU A 205 14.74 -20.31 -8.57
CA LEU A 205 14.88 -21.16 -7.37
C LEU A 205 16.22 -21.00 -6.60
N THR A 206 17.04 -20.00 -6.93
CA THR A 206 18.52 -20.15 -6.92
C THR A 206 19.30 -19.16 -6.07
N THR A 207 18.69 -18.44 -5.14
CA THR A 207 19.51 -17.52 -4.33
C THR A 207 20.61 -18.30 -3.58
N TRP A 208 20.31 -19.51 -3.11
CA TRP A 208 21.27 -20.38 -2.41
C TRP A 208 22.21 -21.17 -3.33
N ASN A 209 21.72 -21.71 -4.45
CA ASN A 209 22.57 -22.46 -5.38
C ASN A 209 23.62 -21.56 -6.08
N PHE A 210 23.29 -20.29 -6.35
CA PHE A 210 24.23 -19.33 -6.95
C PHE A 210 25.32 -18.88 -5.98
N VAL A 211 24.99 -18.76 -4.69
CA VAL A 211 25.95 -18.46 -3.61
C VAL A 211 26.90 -19.63 -3.43
N ILE A 212 26.38 -20.85 -3.37
CA ILE A 212 27.19 -22.04 -3.13
C ILE A 212 28.11 -22.31 -4.33
N LEU A 213 27.58 -22.37 -5.56
CA LEU A 213 28.39 -22.67 -6.74
C LEU A 213 29.30 -21.51 -7.16
N GLY A 214 28.83 -20.26 -7.04
CA GLY A 214 29.61 -19.07 -7.39
C GLY A 214 30.80 -18.82 -6.47
N ASN A 215 30.71 -19.24 -5.20
CA ASN A 215 31.82 -19.11 -4.24
C ASN A 215 32.69 -20.37 -4.12
N SER A 216 32.24 -21.52 -4.65
CA SER A 216 33.01 -22.77 -4.60
C SER A 216 34.11 -22.85 -5.67
N TYR A 217 34.11 -21.96 -6.67
CA TYR A 217 35.08 -21.97 -7.76
C TYR A 217 35.71 -20.59 -7.99
N ASP A 218 37.03 -20.50 -7.86
CA ASP A 218 37.79 -19.28 -8.11
C ASP A 218 38.10 -19.16 -9.61
N ILE A 219 37.54 -18.14 -10.27
CA ILE A 219 37.68 -17.91 -11.71
C ILE A 219 39.11 -17.50 -12.09
N VAL A 220 39.84 -16.85 -11.17
CA VAL A 220 41.20 -16.34 -11.40
C VAL A 220 42.21 -17.44 -11.18
N GLU A 221 42.06 -18.20 -10.10
CA GLU A 221 43.00 -19.26 -9.72
C GLU A 221 42.67 -20.62 -10.35
N GLN A 222 41.53 -20.76 -11.03
CA GLN A 222 41.09 -21.98 -11.71
C GLN A 222 41.05 -23.20 -10.78
N ARG A 223 40.56 -23.01 -9.55
CA ARG A 223 40.56 -24.04 -8.49
C ARG A 223 39.25 -24.10 -7.73
N TRP A 224 38.88 -25.32 -7.34
CA TRP A 224 37.75 -25.57 -6.43
C TRP A 224 38.15 -25.24 -5.00
N ARG A 225 37.43 -24.31 -4.38
CA ARG A 225 37.56 -23.98 -2.95
C ARG A 225 36.43 -24.69 -2.21
N VAL A 226 36.70 -25.91 -1.74
CA VAL A 226 35.73 -26.75 -1.00
C VAL A 226 35.84 -26.56 0.52
N ASP A 227 36.53 -25.52 0.97
CA ASP A 227 36.80 -25.25 2.38
C ASP A 227 35.69 -24.37 2.99
N GLY A 228 35.01 -24.87 4.02
CA GLY A 228 33.91 -24.16 4.69
C GLY A 228 34.33 -22.80 5.27
N HIS A 229 35.61 -22.62 5.61
CA HIS A 229 36.14 -21.34 6.07
C HIS A 229 36.14 -20.26 4.97
N SER A 230 36.37 -20.67 3.71
CA SER A 230 36.34 -19.75 2.56
C SER A 230 34.91 -19.28 2.25
N LEU A 231 33.91 -20.14 2.47
CA LEU A 231 32.50 -19.81 2.28
C LEU A 231 31.98 -18.83 3.35
N ILE A 232 32.38 -19.01 4.62
CA ILE A 232 32.00 -18.11 5.71
C ILE A 232 32.68 -16.73 5.57
N GLY A 233 33.87 -16.67 4.97
CA GLY A 233 34.55 -15.42 4.63
C GLY A 233 33.91 -14.63 3.48
N ALA A 234 33.08 -15.27 2.65
CA ALA A 234 32.44 -14.66 1.49
C ALA A 234 31.25 -13.77 1.89
N GLN A 235 31.14 -12.58 1.29
CA GLN A 235 30.07 -11.63 1.61
C GLN A 235 28.69 -12.14 1.18
N GLU A 236 28.65 -12.86 0.07
CA GLU A 236 27.47 -13.48 -0.52
C GLU A 236 26.78 -14.43 0.46
N PHE A 237 27.56 -15.16 1.26
CA PHE A 237 27.04 -16.07 2.29
C PHE A 237 26.22 -15.29 3.32
N TRP A 238 26.77 -14.19 3.85
CA TRP A 238 26.09 -13.35 4.82
C TRP A 238 24.88 -12.65 4.22
N PHE A 239 24.97 -12.16 2.99
CA PHE A 239 23.82 -11.57 2.30
C PHE A 239 22.68 -12.58 2.13
N ALA A 240 22.97 -13.80 1.68
CA ALA A 240 21.97 -14.85 1.53
C ALA A 240 21.36 -15.29 2.87
N MET A 241 22.17 -15.40 3.92
CA MET A 241 21.71 -15.72 5.26
C MET A 241 20.78 -14.63 5.81
N PHE A 242 21.13 -13.35 5.66
CA PHE A 242 20.27 -12.24 6.07
C PHE A 242 19.00 -12.14 5.25
N ILE A 243 19.06 -12.30 3.92
CA ILE A 243 17.86 -12.37 3.07
C ILE A 243 16.92 -13.45 3.60
N THR A 244 17.45 -14.64 3.86
CA THR A 244 16.67 -15.77 4.37
C THR A 244 16.04 -15.47 5.73
N ALA A 245 16.81 -14.92 6.67
CA ALA A 245 16.29 -14.50 7.96
C ALA A 245 15.16 -13.46 7.82
N PHE A 246 15.35 -12.41 7.01
CA PHE A 246 14.34 -11.37 6.80
C PHE A 246 13.09 -11.83 6.05
N VAL A 247 13.21 -12.83 5.16
CA VAL A 247 12.06 -13.45 4.51
C VAL A 247 11.29 -14.32 5.51
N LEU A 248 11.97 -15.05 6.39
CA LEU A 248 11.33 -15.96 7.36
C LEU A 248 10.67 -15.25 8.53
N ILE A 249 11.26 -14.16 9.06
CA ILE A 249 10.78 -13.45 10.25
C ILE A 249 9.26 -13.12 10.20
N PRO A 250 8.71 -12.53 9.12
CA PRO A 250 7.28 -12.24 9.05
C PRO A 250 6.40 -13.48 9.21
N TRP A 251 6.81 -14.64 8.70
CA TRP A 251 6.09 -15.91 8.81
C TRP A 251 6.09 -16.48 10.22
N LEU A 252 7.16 -16.27 10.99
CA LEU A 252 7.22 -16.67 12.40
C LEU A 252 6.15 -15.97 13.25
N THR A 253 5.69 -14.80 12.82
CA THR A 253 4.66 -14.01 13.51
C THR A 253 3.25 -14.26 12.99
N LEU A 254 3.07 -15.09 11.96
CA LEU A 254 1.77 -15.38 11.39
C LEU A 254 0.94 -16.25 12.34
N ARG A 255 -0.28 -15.81 12.66
CA ARG A 255 -1.21 -16.55 13.51
C ARG A 255 -2.62 -16.45 12.96
N GLU A 256 -3.40 -17.49 13.16
CA GLU A 256 -4.86 -17.42 13.09
C GLU A 256 -5.36 -16.75 14.37
N VAL A 257 -6.20 -15.73 14.23
CA VAL A 257 -6.68 -14.90 15.34
C VAL A 257 -8.20 -14.83 15.29
N PRO A 258 -8.90 -15.12 16.41
CA PRO A 258 -10.35 -15.00 16.46
C PRO A 258 -10.78 -13.53 16.28
N VAL A 259 -11.88 -13.35 15.56
CA VAL A 259 -12.47 -12.03 15.29
C VAL A 259 -13.97 -12.05 15.49
N GLU A 260 -14.51 -10.95 15.99
CA GLU A 260 -15.93 -10.66 15.94
C GLU A 260 -16.20 -9.78 14.72
N VAL A 261 -17.17 -10.15 13.89
CA VAL A 261 -17.51 -9.40 12.66
C VAL A 261 -18.85 -8.71 12.85
N GLU A 262 -18.85 -7.39 12.71
CA GLU A 262 -20.05 -6.56 12.64
C GLU A 262 -20.26 -6.10 11.20
N ILE A 263 -21.48 -6.23 10.68
CA ILE A 263 -21.86 -5.81 9.32
C ILE A 263 -22.87 -4.67 9.43
N PRO A 264 -22.43 -3.42 9.56
CA PRO A 264 -23.33 -2.27 9.67
C PRO A 264 -24.10 -2.01 8.37
N SER A 265 -23.52 -2.36 7.21
CA SER A 265 -24.15 -2.22 5.90
C SER A 265 -23.55 -3.21 4.90
N PRO A 266 -24.21 -3.46 3.74
CA PRO A 266 -23.64 -4.30 2.68
C PRO A 266 -22.32 -3.81 2.08
N LYS A 267 -21.87 -2.59 2.44
CA LYS A 267 -20.66 -1.96 1.90
C LYS A 267 -19.45 -2.10 2.82
N VAL A 268 -19.64 -2.50 4.07
CA VAL A 268 -18.59 -2.46 5.09
C VAL A 268 -18.75 -3.63 6.06
N ALA A 269 -17.64 -4.32 6.34
CA ALA A 269 -17.50 -5.19 7.50
C ALA A 269 -16.52 -4.56 8.50
N ILE A 270 -16.81 -4.68 9.79
CA ILE A 270 -15.93 -4.25 10.88
C ILE A 270 -15.47 -5.50 11.61
N LEU A 271 -14.17 -5.74 11.59
CA LEU A 271 -13.56 -6.84 12.35
C LEU A 271 -13.03 -6.30 13.67
N LYS A 272 -13.48 -6.88 14.78
CA LYS A 272 -13.00 -6.60 16.13
C LYS A 272 -12.06 -7.72 16.59
N PHE A 273 -10.91 -7.32 17.09
CA PHE A 273 -9.85 -8.18 17.60
C PHE A 273 -9.65 -7.91 19.09
N GLN A 274 -9.38 -8.96 19.87
CA GLN A 274 -9.23 -8.89 21.33
C GLN A 274 -7.81 -8.46 21.77
N ARG A 275 -7.35 -7.30 21.30
CA ARG A 275 -6.08 -6.68 21.72
C ARG A 275 -6.06 -5.17 21.45
N GLY A 276 -5.48 -4.36 22.32
CA GLY A 276 -5.19 -2.94 22.03
C GLY A 276 -4.01 -2.73 21.10
N MET A 277 -3.96 -1.60 20.42
CA MET A 277 -2.95 -1.30 19.40
C MET A 277 -2.48 0.15 19.46
N GLN A 278 -1.19 0.36 19.15
CA GLN A 278 -0.65 1.72 18.98
C GLN A 278 -1.18 2.36 17.70
N GLN A 279 -1.43 3.67 17.75
CA GLN A 279 -1.74 4.47 16.58
C GLN A 279 -0.70 4.35 15.44
N GLY A 280 -1.18 4.54 14.21
CA GLY A 280 -0.33 4.59 13.01
C GLY A 280 0.18 3.24 12.50
N LEU A 281 -0.18 2.14 13.17
CA LEU A 281 0.09 0.79 12.70
C LEU A 281 -1.04 0.30 11.78
N LEU A 282 -0.66 -0.56 10.83
CA LEU A 282 -1.58 -1.23 9.92
C LEU A 282 -1.39 -2.74 10.04
N GLY A 283 -2.44 -3.49 9.71
CA GLY A 283 -2.44 -4.94 9.73
C GLY A 283 -2.72 -5.52 8.35
N ARG A 284 -2.08 -6.64 8.05
CA ARG A 284 -2.46 -7.50 6.92
C ARG A 284 -3.34 -8.63 7.44
N ILE A 285 -4.46 -8.89 6.79
CA ILE A 285 -5.33 -10.03 7.08
C ILE A 285 -5.56 -10.85 5.81
N GLY A 286 -5.68 -12.16 5.99
CA GLY A 286 -6.04 -13.12 4.96
C GLY A 286 -7.04 -14.12 5.50
N ARG A 287 -7.78 -14.78 4.61
CA ARG A 287 -8.66 -15.92 4.98
C ARG A 287 -7.87 -17.23 5.10
N HIS A 288 -6.70 -17.30 4.47
CA HIS A 288 -5.83 -18.46 4.49
C HIS A 288 -4.44 -18.08 5.02
N SER A 289 -3.69 -19.09 5.50
CA SER A 289 -2.36 -18.89 6.08
C SER A 289 -1.29 -18.55 5.03
N VAL A 290 -1.45 -18.99 3.78
CA VAL A 290 -0.37 -18.86 2.77
C VAL A 290 -0.65 -17.76 1.75
N MET A 291 -1.89 -17.62 1.30
CA MET A 291 -2.24 -16.78 0.17
C MET A 291 -3.15 -15.61 0.56
N GLU A 292 -3.06 -14.56 -0.26
CA GLU A 292 -3.94 -13.39 -0.27
C GLU A 292 -4.04 -12.63 1.06
N TYR A 293 -3.24 -11.57 1.16
CA TYR A 293 -3.20 -10.69 2.33
C TYR A 293 -3.48 -9.26 1.94
N HIS A 294 -4.50 -8.66 2.56
CA HIS A 294 -4.91 -7.29 2.32
C HIS A 294 -4.61 -6.40 3.52
N ALA A 295 -4.16 -5.18 3.27
CA ALA A 295 -3.76 -4.23 4.30
C ALA A 295 -4.92 -3.34 4.74
N PHE A 296 -5.15 -3.24 6.05
CA PHE A 296 -6.17 -2.39 6.65
C PHE A 296 -5.59 -1.52 7.76
N GLY A 297 -6.16 -0.32 7.88
CA GLY A 297 -5.90 0.56 9.01
C GLY A 297 -6.49 0.00 10.29
N ILE A 298 -5.80 0.22 11.41
CA ILE A 298 -6.22 -0.24 12.72
C ILE A 298 -6.80 0.93 13.52
N ILE A 299 -8.02 0.74 14.04
CA ILE A 299 -8.68 1.63 14.99
C ILE A 299 -8.53 1.04 16.39
N SER A 300 -7.93 1.77 17.31
CA SER A 300 -7.78 1.35 18.69
C SER A 300 -7.75 2.59 19.59
N GLU A 301 -8.49 2.53 20.70
CA GLU A 301 -8.50 3.60 21.69
C GLU A 301 -7.14 3.73 22.41
N GLY A 302 -6.34 2.67 22.45
CA GLY A 302 -4.99 2.74 22.99
C GLY A 302 -4.26 1.40 22.99
N LYS A 303 -2.96 1.44 23.31
CA LYS A 303 -2.14 0.21 23.44
C LYS A 303 -2.66 -0.78 24.48
N LYS A 304 -3.28 -0.25 25.54
CA LYS A 304 -3.83 -1.02 26.67
C LYS A 304 -5.34 -1.27 26.56
N SER A 305 -5.98 -0.91 25.44
CA SER A 305 -7.40 -1.24 25.25
C SER A 305 -7.59 -2.76 25.14
N GLY A 306 -8.77 -3.26 25.52
CA GLY A 306 -9.10 -4.68 25.38
C GLY A 306 -9.27 -5.12 23.91
N CYS A 307 -9.50 -4.18 23.00
CA CYS A 307 -9.75 -4.49 21.59
C CYS A 307 -9.23 -3.43 20.60
N HIS A 308 -9.16 -3.83 19.33
CA HIS A 308 -8.97 -2.97 18.17
C HIS A 308 -9.89 -3.41 17.03
N TYR A 309 -10.10 -2.52 16.08
CA TYR A 309 -11.00 -2.72 14.95
C TYR A 309 -10.26 -2.52 13.62
N MET A 310 -10.69 -3.23 12.60
CA MET A 310 -10.33 -2.98 11.20
C MET A 310 -11.62 -2.79 10.41
N ILE A 311 -11.65 -1.77 9.55
CA ILE A 311 -12.78 -1.50 8.67
C ILE A 311 -12.45 -2.02 7.28
N CYS A 312 -13.20 -3.01 6.83
CA CYS A 312 -13.11 -3.60 5.51
C CYS A 312 -14.24 -3.06 4.63
N GLY A 313 -13.93 -2.07 3.81
CA GLY A 313 -14.85 -1.61 2.77
C GLY A 313 -14.86 -2.56 1.59
N VAL A 314 -16.04 -2.89 1.07
CA VAL A 314 -16.20 -3.76 -0.09
C VAL A 314 -15.65 -3.05 -1.34
N GLN A 315 -14.53 -3.54 -1.85
CA GLN A 315 -13.86 -3.02 -3.06
C GLN A 315 -13.45 -4.13 -4.05
N GLY A 316 -13.37 -5.38 -3.60
CA GLY A 316 -13.06 -6.54 -4.42
C GLY A 316 -13.46 -7.85 -3.72
N ASP A 317 -13.20 -8.97 -4.37
CA ASP A 317 -13.70 -10.30 -4.00
C ASP A 317 -13.35 -10.68 -2.55
N PHE A 318 -12.12 -10.43 -2.11
CA PHE A 318 -11.71 -10.66 -0.72
C PHE A 318 -12.63 -9.97 0.28
N THR A 319 -12.80 -8.65 0.15
CA THR A 319 -13.60 -7.84 1.09
C THR A 319 -15.09 -8.15 0.97
N LYS A 320 -15.58 -8.47 -0.23
CA LYS A 320 -16.95 -8.92 -0.47
C LYS A 320 -17.22 -10.23 0.26
N SER A 321 -16.28 -11.17 0.19
CA SER A 321 -16.39 -12.46 0.88
C SER A 321 -16.49 -12.33 2.40
N ILE A 322 -15.89 -11.30 3.01
CA ILE A 322 -16.00 -11.05 4.46
C ILE A 322 -17.43 -10.64 4.85
N VAL A 323 -18.13 -9.91 3.97
CA VAL A 323 -19.52 -9.50 4.19
C VAL A 323 -20.49 -10.65 3.92
N GLU A 324 -20.26 -11.41 2.85
CA GLU A 324 -21.14 -12.51 2.44
C GLU A 324 -21.00 -13.76 3.32
N ASP A 325 -19.77 -14.09 3.75
CA ASP A 325 -19.46 -15.21 4.63
C ASP A 325 -18.49 -14.77 5.74
N PRO A 326 -19.01 -14.23 6.86
CA PRO A 326 -18.22 -13.64 7.93
C PRO A 326 -17.33 -14.68 8.64
N PRO A 327 -16.00 -14.51 8.65
CA PRO A 327 -15.10 -15.46 9.28
C PRO A 327 -15.14 -15.35 10.81
N ARG A 328 -14.98 -16.49 11.52
CA ARG A 328 -14.76 -16.52 12.98
C ARG A 328 -13.32 -16.21 13.39
N ALA A 329 -12.38 -16.42 12.46
CA ALA A 329 -10.97 -16.16 12.65
C ALA A 329 -10.32 -15.73 11.34
N VAL A 330 -9.26 -14.93 11.40
CA VAL A 330 -8.48 -14.50 10.24
C VAL A 330 -7.00 -14.75 10.48
N TRP A 331 -6.27 -14.97 9.38
CA TRP A 331 -4.82 -15.09 9.41
C TRP A 331 -4.19 -13.71 9.37
N THR A 332 -3.34 -13.40 10.35
CA THR A 332 -2.67 -12.11 10.43
C THR A 332 -1.30 -12.22 11.08
N ARG A 333 -0.35 -11.40 10.61
CA ARG A 333 0.95 -11.26 11.26
C ARG A 333 0.78 -10.49 12.57
N GLN A 334 1.32 -11.03 13.66
CA GLN A 334 1.25 -10.40 14.98
C GLN A 334 2.06 -9.10 15.03
N LEU A 335 3.16 -9.05 14.28
CA LEU A 335 3.91 -7.85 14.02
C LEU A 335 3.12 -6.96 13.04
N LYS A 336 2.58 -5.85 13.55
CA LYS A 336 1.90 -4.85 12.71
C LYS A 336 2.94 -3.89 12.14
N PHE A 337 2.76 -3.50 10.88
CA PHE A 337 3.71 -2.65 10.18
C PHE A 337 3.38 -1.17 10.36
N ALA A 338 4.41 -0.33 10.38
CA ALA A 338 4.27 1.11 10.48
C ALA A 338 3.90 1.70 9.10
N GLY A 339 2.82 2.47 9.05
CA GLY A 339 2.52 3.32 7.90
C GLY A 339 2.89 4.77 8.18
N VAL A 340 2.56 5.66 7.23
CA VAL A 340 2.77 7.12 7.42
C VAL A 340 2.10 7.64 8.69
N GLY A 341 0.97 7.05 9.08
CA GLY A 341 0.28 7.37 10.33
C GLY A 341 1.15 7.17 11.57
N HIS A 342 2.17 6.31 11.54
CA HIS A 342 3.09 6.11 12.66
C HIS A 342 4.04 7.29 12.85
N ALA A 343 4.42 7.97 11.75
CA ALA A 343 5.22 9.19 11.79
C ALA A 343 4.50 10.37 12.45
N SER A 344 3.19 10.28 12.69
CA SER A 344 2.41 11.29 13.42
C SER A 344 3.04 11.65 14.77
N ALA A 345 3.68 10.69 15.45
CA ALA A 345 4.33 10.89 16.73
C ALA A 345 5.58 11.80 16.68
N MET A 346 6.08 12.17 15.50
CA MET A 346 7.14 13.18 15.35
C MET A 346 6.62 14.61 15.42
N PHE A 347 5.34 14.81 15.12
CA PHE A 347 4.73 16.13 14.95
C PHE A 347 3.95 16.53 16.21
N LYS A 348 4.04 17.82 16.54
CA LYS A 348 3.36 18.45 17.67
C LYS A 348 1.86 18.57 17.40
N ARG A 349 1.44 19.04 16.21
CA ARG A 349 0.00 19.23 15.86
C ARG A 349 -0.25 18.89 14.39
N GLY A 350 -1.27 18.07 14.10
CA GLY A 350 -1.55 17.66 12.72
C GLY A 350 -3.03 17.48 12.41
N ILE A 351 -3.35 17.41 11.12
CA ILE A 351 -4.71 17.11 10.63
C ILE A 351 -4.70 15.71 10.01
N ARG A 352 -5.63 14.85 10.43
CA ARG A 352 -6.00 13.65 9.70
C ARG A 352 -7.25 13.93 8.89
N ILE A 353 -7.13 13.95 7.57
CA ILE A 353 -8.29 13.96 6.68
C ILE A 353 -8.46 12.59 6.04
N CYS A 354 -9.67 12.07 6.09
CA CYS A 354 -9.97 10.77 5.50
C CYS A 354 -11.34 10.73 4.83
N THR A 355 -11.48 9.85 3.84
CA THR A 355 -12.75 9.65 3.12
C THR A 355 -13.22 8.21 3.23
N GLY A 356 -14.50 8.00 3.56
CA GLY A 356 -15.09 6.67 3.65
C GLY A 356 -14.30 5.76 4.60
N THR A 357 -13.92 4.57 4.13
CA THR A 357 -13.18 3.54 4.90
C THR A 357 -11.76 3.97 5.29
N GLY A 358 -11.23 5.05 4.71
CA GLY A 358 -9.95 5.64 5.11
C GLY A 358 -9.88 6.04 6.59
N ILE A 359 -11.03 6.19 7.26
CA ILE A 359 -11.12 6.41 8.71
C ILE A 359 -10.39 5.32 9.51
N GLY A 360 -10.32 4.09 8.98
CA GLY A 360 -9.57 2.98 9.57
C GLY A 360 -8.09 3.29 9.84
N ALA A 361 -7.44 4.04 8.96
CA ALA A 361 -6.03 4.40 9.11
C ALA A 361 -5.81 5.71 9.88
N ALA A 362 -6.85 6.52 10.06
CA ALA A 362 -6.78 7.87 10.62
C ALA A 362 -7.21 7.93 12.10
N LEU A 363 -8.28 7.21 12.46
CA LEU A 363 -9.01 7.44 13.71
C LEU A 363 -8.16 7.20 14.96
N SER A 364 -7.36 6.13 15.00
CA SER A 364 -6.45 5.87 16.14
C SER A 364 -5.52 7.03 16.44
N THR A 365 -5.08 7.77 15.42
CA THR A 365 -4.18 8.91 15.62
C THR A 365 -4.86 10.04 16.38
N CYS A 366 -6.11 10.33 16.01
CA CYS A 366 -6.88 11.37 16.68
C CYS A 366 -7.41 10.93 18.05
N ILE A 367 -7.64 9.63 18.28
CA ILE A 367 -8.04 9.15 19.62
C ILE A 367 -6.84 9.18 20.58
N GLN A 368 -5.70 8.64 20.15
CA GLN A 368 -4.53 8.48 21.02
C GLN A 368 -3.68 9.75 21.16
N SER A 369 -4.08 10.86 20.52
CA SER A 369 -3.39 12.14 20.62
C SER A 369 -4.35 13.32 20.50
N GLU A 370 -4.37 14.15 21.53
CA GLU A 370 -5.18 15.38 21.61
C GLU A 370 -4.73 16.46 20.62
N ASN A 371 -3.50 16.35 20.11
CA ASN A 371 -2.95 17.33 19.18
C ASN A 371 -3.28 17.05 17.70
N TRP A 372 -4.19 16.11 17.43
CA TRP A 372 -4.56 15.74 16.06
C TRP A 372 -6.02 16.05 15.76
N PHE A 373 -6.27 16.81 14.71
CA PHE A 373 -7.62 17.16 14.27
C PHE A 373 -8.16 16.10 13.30
N LEU A 374 -9.41 15.68 13.47
CA LEU A 374 -10.06 14.71 12.56
C LEU A 374 -10.97 15.43 11.55
N ILE A 375 -10.76 15.19 10.26
CA ILE A 375 -11.74 15.51 9.22
C ILE A 375 -12.15 14.19 8.56
N TRP A 376 -13.42 13.82 8.70
CA TRP A 376 -13.96 12.61 8.08
C TRP A 376 -15.09 12.95 7.12
N ILE A 377 -14.88 12.65 5.84
CA ILE A 377 -15.85 12.89 4.78
C ILE A 377 -16.43 11.54 4.34
N GLY A 378 -17.73 11.37 4.48
CA GLY A 378 -18.45 10.14 4.13
C GLY A 378 -19.83 10.42 3.56
N SER A 379 -20.58 9.37 3.26
CA SER A 379 -21.97 9.45 2.83
C SER A 379 -22.76 8.50 3.71
N ASP A 380 -23.86 8.97 4.29
CA ASP A 380 -24.66 8.22 5.27
C ASP A 380 -23.75 7.55 6.34
N GLN A 381 -22.90 8.34 7.01
CA GLN A 381 -21.78 7.84 7.83
C GLN A 381 -22.22 6.83 8.89
N GLU A 382 -23.21 7.19 9.71
CA GLU A 382 -23.68 6.33 10.80
C GLU A 382 -24.39 5.07 10.27
N LYS A 383 -25.18 5.21 9.20
CA LYS A 383 -25.84 4.08 8.54
C LYS A 383 -24.85 3.13 7.83
N THR A 384 -23.73 3.65 7.32
CA THR A 384 -22.76 2.87 6.56
C THR A 384 -21.74 2.18 7.47
N PHE A 385 -21.25 2.88 8.49
CA PHE A 385 -20.17 2.43 9.38
C PHE A 385 -20.65 2.01 10.78
N GLY A 386 -21.95 2.11 11.02
CA GLY A 386 -22.58 1.63 12.24
C GLY A 386 -22.37 2.51 13.47
N PRO A 387 -23.07 2.17 14.56
CA PRO A 387 -22.98 2.88 15.82
C PRO A 387 -21.65 2.63 16.54
N THR A 388 -20.96 1.51 16.27
CA THR A 388 -19.67 1.20 16.92
C THR A 388 -18.60 2.25 16.61
N ILE A 389 -18.35 2.53 15.31
CA ILE A 389 -17.34 3.52 14.90
C ILE A 389 -17.77 4.93 15.29
N SER A 390 -19.04 5.27 15.06
CA SER A 390 -19.61 6.57 15.42
C SER A 390 -19.53 6.83 16.93
N GLY A 391 -19.83 5.83 17.74
CA GLY A 391 -19.72 5.88 19.19
C GLY A 391 -18.28 6.03 19.67
N ILE A 392 -17.32 5.32 19.08
CA ILE A 392 -15.89 5.50 19.37
C ILE A 392 -15.47 6.95 19.10
N ILE A 393 -15.86 7.54 17.96
CA ILE A 393 -15.54 8.93 17.62
C ILE A 393 -16.11 9.88 18.66
N ARG A 394 -17.44 9.82 18.91
CA ARG A 394 -18.15 10.74 19.82
C ARG A 394 -17.66 10.67 21.27
N ARG A 395 -17.19 9.50 21.73
CA ARG A 395 -16.68 9.31 23.10
C ARG A 395 -15.24 9.80 23.29
N ASN A 396 -14.40 9.71 22.24
CA ASN A 396 -12.95 9.89 22.38
C ASN A 396 -12.41 11.18 21.76
N ILE A 397 -13.17 11.85 20.89
CA ILE A 397 -12.73 13.07 20.22
C ILE A 397 -13.72 14.18 20.61
N PRO A 398 -13.25 15.33 21.11
CA PRO A 398 -14.10 16.49 21.36
C PRO A 398 -14.62 17.12 20.05
N LEU A 399 -15.77 17.80 20.11
CA LEU A 399 -16.43 18.39 18.94
C LEU A 399 -15.55 19.47 18.27
N GLU A 400 -14.81 20.23 19.06
CA GLU A 400 -13.88 21.27 18.61
C GLU A 400 -12.66 20.71 17.85
N ARG A 401 -12.44 19.39 17.89
CA ARG A 401 -11.30 18.71 17.24
C ARG A 401 -11.73 17.78 16.11
N MET A 402 -12.99 17.83 15.69
CA MET A 402 -13.47 17.03 14.59
C MET A 402 -14.39 17.78 13.63
N ILE A 403 -14.35 17.37 12.38
CA ILE A 403 -15.35 17.73 11.36
C ILE A 403 -15.85 16.42 10.76
N LEU A 404 -17.11 16.10 11.02
CA LEU A 404 -17.82 14.99 10.39
C LEU A 404 -18.67 15.56 9.25
N TRP A 405 -18.25 15.28 8.02
CA TRP A 405 -18.93 15.74 6.83
C TRP A 405 -19.70 14.60 6.17
N ASP A 406 -21.00 14.55 6.41
CA ASP A 406 -21.90 13.68 5.66
C ASP A 406 -22.32 14.34 4.34
N SER A 407 -21.78 13.84 3.24
CA SER A 407 -22.04 14.36 1.91
C SER A 407 -23.46 14.14 1.42
N LYS A 408 -24.20 13.17 1.96
CA LYS A 408 -25.58 12.94 1.56
C LYS A 408 -26.53 13.88 2.30
N GLU A 409 -26.33 14.06 3.61
CA GLU A 409 -27.09 15.03 4.39
C GLU A 409 -26.82 16.47 3.95
N ARG A 410 -25.56 16.79 3.59
CA ARG A 410 -25.15 18.15 3.17
C ARG A 410 -25.32 18.41 1.67
N GLY A 411 -25.90 17.48 0.92
CA GLY A 411 -26.17 17.62 -0.52
C GLY A 411 -24.91 17.69 -1.41
N GLY A 412 -23.75 17.27 -0.90
CA GLY A 412 -22.51 17.24 -1.68
C GLY A 412 -21.24 17.07 -0.86
N ARG A 413 -20.14 16.80 -1.56
CA ARG A 413 -18.79 16.82 -0.98
C ARG A 413 -18.35 18.27 -0.67
N PRO A 414 -17.54 18.50 0.37
CA PRO A 414 -16.99 19.81 0.64
C PRO A 414 -15.97 20.19 -0.43
N ASP A 415 -15.68 21.49 -0.54
CA ASP A 415 -14.40 21.93 -1.07
C ASP A 415 -13.30 21.50 -0.08
N THR A 416 -12.67 20.36 -0.38
CA THR A 416 -11.71 19.71 0.53
C THR A 416 -10.48 20.58 0.79
N VAL A 417 -10.04 21.35 -0.20
CA VAL A 417 -8.85 22.20 -0.09
C VAL A 417 -9.16 23.42 0.75
N LYS A 418 -10.33 24.04 0.56
CA LYS A 418 -10.79 25.14 1.41
C LYS A 418 -10.95 24.68 2.86
N LEU A 419 -11.62 23.56 3.07
CA LEU A 419 -11.81 22.98 4.41
C LEU A 419 -10.48 22.69 5.11
N LEU A 420 -9.49 22.16 4.38
CA LEU A 420 -8.16 21.91 4.90
C LEU A 420 -7.42 23.21 5.29
N LYS A 421 -7.50 24.27 4.47
CA LYS A 421 -6.89 25.57 4.77
C LYS A 421 -7.49 26.20 6.02
N GLU A 422 -8.82 26.26 6.09
CA GLU A 422 -9.52 26.83 7.24
C GLU A 422 -9.19 26.07 8.53
N THR A 423 -9.17 24.72 8.46
CA THR A 423 -8.80 23.88 9.61
C THR A 423 -7.33 24.04 9.97
N TRP A 424 -6.45 24.17 8.98
CA TRP A 424 -5.01 24.38 9.18
C TRP A 424 -4.74 25.66 9.97
N ASP A 425 -5.35 26.77 9.56
CA ASP A 425 -5.15 28.08 10.18
C ASP A 425 -5.77 28.13 11.59
N SER A 426 -7.01 27.67 11.74
CA SER A 426 -7.72 27.66 13.03
C SER A 426 -7.12 26.70 14.05
N PHE A 427 -6.68 25.52 13.62
CA PHE A 427 -6.06 24.54 14.50
C PHE A 427 -4.55 24.75 14.67
N GLY A 428 -3.88 25.61 13.89
CA GLY A 428 -2.43 25.78 13.95
C GLY A 428 -1.68 24.46 13.71
N ALA A 429 -2.08 23.72 12.67
CA ALA A 429 -1.46 22.46 12.30
C ALA A 429 -0.07 22.68 11.65
N GLU A 430 0.83 21.69 11.73
CA GLU A 430 2.12 21.71 11.03
C GLU A 430 2.24 20.63 9.94
N VAL A 431 1.27 19.70 9.89
CA VAL A 431 1.24 18.62 8.91
C VAL A 431 -0.17 18.10 8.65
N ILE A 432 -0.44 17.67 7.42
CA ILE A 432 -1.71 17.03 7.02
C ILE A 432 -1.43 15.61 6.54
N PHE A 433 -2.10 14.62 7.12
CA PHE A 433 -2.10 13.24 6.62
C PHE A 433 -3.46 12.94 5.97
N ILE A 434 -3.42 12.57 4.69
CA ILE A 434 -4.58 12.32 3.86
C ILE A 434 -4.74 10.80 3.68
N THR A 435 -5.95 10.30 3.88
CA THR A 435 -6.33 8.92 3.56
C THR A 435 -7.61 8.90 2.74
N SER A 436 -7.46 8.92 1.42
CA SER A 436 -8.58 8.98 0.47
C SER A 436 -8.34 8.10 -0.74
N ASN A 437 -9.38 7.92 -1.56
CA ASN A 437 -9.27 7.28 -2.88
C ASN A 437 -8.34 8.08 -3.82
N MET A 438 -7.91 7.50 -4.93
CA MET A 438 -6.97 8.13 -5.87
C MET A 438 -7.38 9.56 -6.26
N GLN A 439 -8.64 9.76 -6.63
CA GLN A 439 -9.14 11.07 -7.07
C GLN A 439 -9.08 12.11 -5.96
N GLY A 440 -9.65 11.81 -4.78
CA GLY A 440 -9.66 12.72 -3.64
C GLY A 440 -8.26 12.98 -3.09
N ASN A 441 -7.41 11.95 -3.07
CA ASN A 441 -6.01 12.08 -2.69
C ASN A 441 -5.26 13.04 -3.63
N ASN A 442 -5.41 12.88 -4.94
CA ASN A 442 -4.76 13.75 -5.93
C ASN A 442 -5.26 15.19 -5.85
N GLU A 443 -6.57 15.40 -5.66
CA GLU A 443 -7.16 16.72 -5.47
C GLU A 443 -6.55 17.42 -4.24
N MET A 444 -6.60 16.77 -3.08
CA MET A 444 -6.07 17.32 -1.84
C MET A 444 -4.55 17.53 -1.89
N MET A 445 -3.78 16.58 -2.41
CA MET A 445 -2.32 16.72 -2.55
C MET A 445 -1.94 17.90 -3.44
N ARG A 446 -2.66 18.11 -4.57
CA ARG A 446 -2.46 19.27 -5.45
C ARG A 446 -2.84 20.58 -4.75
N GLY A 447 -3.98 20.60 -4.07
CA GLY A 447 -4.46 21.77 -3.34
C GLY A 447 -3.53 22.19 -2.20
N CYS A 448 -3.11 21.23 -1.37
CA CYS A 448 -2.15 21.46 -0.30
C CYS A 448 -0.80 21.96 -0.84
N ARG A 449 -0.29 21.33 -1.91
CA ARG A 449 0.99 21.74 -2.52
C ARG A 449 0.93 23.16 -3.09
N ALA A 450 -0.17 23.51 -3.77
CA ALA A 450 -0.38 24.86 -4.30
C ALA A 450 -0.51 25.91 -3.17
N ALA A 451 -1.01 25.49 -2.01
CA ALA A 451 -1.15 26.33 -0.83
C ALA A 451 0.08 26.36 0.09
N GLY A 452 1.16 25.62 -0.25
CA GLY A 452 2.33 25.50 0.61
C GLY A 452 2.11 24.69 1.89
N LEU A 453 1.02 23.92 1.98
CA LEU A 453 0.68 23.10 3.15
C LEU A 453 1.41 21.73 3.06
N PRO A 454 2.27 21.37 4.02
CA PRO A 454 2.89 20.05 4.09
C PRO A 454 1.84 18.95 4.26
N ALA A 455 1.72 18.09 3.24
CA ALA A 455 0.74 17.03 3.23
C ALA A 455 1.34 15.70 2.76
N PHE A 456 0.84 14.61 3.35
CA PHE A 456 1.20 13.24 3.01
C PHE A 456 -0.04 12.45 2.61
N GLY A 457 -0.10 12.05 1.34
CA GLY A 457 -1.22 11.32 0.76
C GLY A 457 -1.10 9.81 0.85
N THR A 458 -2.19 9.10 0.57
CA THR A 458 -2.14 7.66 0.28
C THR A 458 -1.23 7.44 -0.93
N LEU A 459 -0.33 6.46 -0.84
CA LEU A 459 0.43 6.00 -2.01
C LEU A 459 -0.40 4.99 -2.80
N TRP A 460 -0.36 5.13 -4.12
CA TRP A 460 -1.05 4.25 -5.06
C TRP A 460 -0.10 3.60 -6.08
N ASP A 461 1.16 4.05 -6.14
CA ASP A 461 2.17 3.59 -7.10
C ASP A 461 2.99 2.41 -6.49
N PHE A 462 2.36 1.25 -6.26
CA PHE A 462 3.02 0.09 -5.65
C PHE A 462 3.44 -1.00 -6.61
#